data_AF-A0A842S6C7-F1
#
_entry.id   AF-A0A842S6C7-F1
#
_cell.length_a   1.000
_cell.length_b   1.000
_cell.length_c   1.000
_cell.angle_alpha   90.00
_cell.angle_beta   90.00
_cell.angle_gamma   90.00
#
_symmetry.space_group_name_H-M   'P 1'
#
loop_
_entity.id
_entity.type
_entity.pdbx_description
1 polymer ?
#
loop_
_entity_poly.entity_id
_entity_poly.type
_entity_poly.pdbx_seq_one_letter_code
_entity_poly.pdbx_strand_id
1 'polypeptide(L)'
;MELDIHGMTLLEAIDEIVYSLEECRTKGDNEMNIIHGFRHGKVLKDYVQSKGFIKEMKKAGFTLIRKESQNQGQSLFNIRNV
;
A
#
# COMPACT_ATOMS: atom_id res chain seq x y z
N MET A 1 10.58 -2.09 -0.14
CA MET A 1 10.36 -0.77 0.50
C MET A 1 9.43 -0.88 1.70
N GLU A 2 9.64 -0.07 2.73
CA GLU A 2 8.70 0.15 3.84
C GLU A 2 8.13 1.57 3.76
N LEU A 3 6.83 1.71 3.90
CA LEU A 3 6.10 2.98 3.82
C LEU A 3 5.19 3.12 5.05
N ASP A 4 5.42 4.16 5.85
CA ASP A 4 4.56 4.49 7.00
C ASP A 4 3.57 5.60 6.64
N ILE A 5 2.28 5.25 6.64
CA ILE A 5 1.17 6.18 6.41
C ILE A 5 0.34 6.42 7.68
N HIS A 6 0.81 5.95 8.83
CA HIS A 6 0.09 6.12 10.09
C HIS A 6 -0.09 7.61 10.42
N GLY A 7 -1.34 7.99 10.76
CA GLY A 7 -1.69 9.37 11.09
C GLY A 7 -1.97 10.27 9.89
N MET A 8 -1.77 9.78 8.66
CA MET A 8 -2.20 10.50 7.45
C MET A 8 -3.72 10.44 7.28
N THR A 9 -4.25 11.41 6.56
CA THR A 9 -5.60 11.29 6.00
C THR A 9 -5.61 10.26 4.87
N LEU A 10 -6.81 9.78 4.49
CA LEU A 10 -6.94 8.80 3.42
C LEU A 10 -6.38 9.34 2.08
N LEU A 11 -6.61 10.61 1.76
CA LEU A 11 -6.14 11.21 0.51
C LEU A 11 -4.61 11.33 0.49
N GLU A 12 -4.01 11.85 1.57
CA GLU A 12 -2.54 11.92 1.69
C GLU A 12 -1.89 10.55 1.57
N ALA A 13 -2.47 9.54 2.23
CA ALA A 13 -1.97 8.18 2.15
C ALA A 13 -2.05 7.60 0.72
N ILE A 14 -3.10 7.91 -0.05
CA ILE A 14 -3.22 7.45 -1.44
C ILE A 14 -2.13 8.08 -2.29
N ASP A 15 -1.93 9.39 -2.19
CA ASP A 15 -0.90 10.10 -2.95
C ASP A 15 0.49 9.56 -2.61
N GLU A 16 0.79 9.35 -1.33
CA GLU A 16 2.08 8.83 -0.88
C GLU A 16 2.32 7.38 -1.32
N ILE A 17 1.29 6.52 -1.30
CA ILE A 17 1.39 5.14 -1.80
C ILE A 17 1.71 5.15 -3.30
N VAL A 18 1.02 5.97 -4.10
CA VAL A 18 1.26 6.04 -5.55
C VAL A 18 2.66 6.55 -5.85
N TYR A 19 3.08 7.63 -5.17
CA TYR A 19 4.45 8.15 -5.28
C TYR A 19 5.50 7.09 -4.93
N SER A 20 5.28 6.37 -3.83
CA SER A 20 6.17 5.29 -3.40
C SER A 20 6.20 4.12 -4.40
N LEU A 21 5.06 3.76 -5.01
CA LEU A 21 5.03 2.70 -6.02
C LEU A 21 5.81 3.09 -7.29
N GLU A 22 5.75 4.37 -7.67
CA GLU A 22 6.57 4.94 -8.74
C GLU A 22 8.08 4.90 -8.43
N GLU A 23 8.44 5.19 -7.17
CA GLU A 23 9.80 5.06 -6.70
C GLU A 23 10.28 3.61 -6.75
N CYS A 24 9.46 2.65 -6.27
CA CYS A 24 9.74 1.22 -6.39
C CYS A 24 10.01 0.81 -7.85
N ARG A 25 9.16 1.26 -8.78
CA ARG A 25 9.31 0.99 -10.21
C ARG A 25 10.64 1.50 -10.74
N THR A 26 11.02 2.72 -10.37
CA THR A 26 12.28 3.36 -10.81
C THR A 26 13.51 2.66 -10.25
N LYS A 27 13.44 2.19 -9.00
CA LYS A 27 14.54 1.51 -8.30
C LYS A 27 14.63 0.01 -8.57
N GLY A 28 13.59 -0.58 -9.17
CA GLY A 28 13.49 -2.02 -9.39
C GLY A 28 13.07 -2.82 -8.15
N ASP A 29 12.54 -2.14 -7.12
CA ASP A 29 11.98 -2.80 -5.94
C ASP A 29 10.66 -3.48 -6.30
N ASN A 30 10.52 -4.75 -5.91
CA ASN A 30 9.36 -5.58 -6.24
C ASN A 30 8.48 -5.91 -5.01
N GLU A 31 8.78 -5.32 -3.86
CA GLU A 31 8.04 -5.53 -2.61
C GLU A 31 7.82 -4.20 -1.86
N MET A 32 6.63 -4.03 -1.31
CA MET A 32 6.27 -2.88 -0.47
C MET A 32 5.50 -3.33 0.77
N ASN A 33 5.96 -2.89 1.94
CA ASN A 33 5.28 -3.03 3.22
C ASN A 33 4.64 -1.69 3.60
N ILE A 34 3.31 -1.64 3.70
CA ILE A 34 2.57 -0.43 4.08
C ILE A 34 2.17 -0.54 5.55
N ILE A 35 2.68 0.35 6.40
CA ILE A 35 2.35 0.49 7.81
C ILE A 35 1.20 1.49 7.92
N HIS A 36 0.01 0.98 8.26
CA HIS A 36 -1.24 1.77 8.31
C HIS A 36 -1.82 1.87 9.74
N GLY A 37 -1.16 1.25 10.72
CA GLY A 37 -1.66 1.13 12.08
C GLY A 37 -2.83 0.14 12.22
N PHE A 38 -3.24 -0.12 13.47
CA PHE A 38 -4.27 -1.12 13.78
C PHE A 38 -5.35 -0.63 14.76
N ARG A 39 -4.95 0.05 15.83
CA ARG A 39 -5.81 0.28 17.01
C ARG A 39 -6.71 1.52 16.92
N HIS A 40 -6.25 2.59 16.29
CA HIS A 40 -6.98 3.85 16.16
C HIS A 40 -7.00 4.28 14.70
N GLY A 41 -8.18 4.60 14.15
CA GLY A 41 -8.34 4.92 12.73
C GLY A 41 -8.27 3.69 11.82
N LYS A 42 -9.39 2.97 11.65
CA LYS A 42 -9.46 1.79 10.77
C LYS A 42 -9.52 2.13 9.28
N VAL A 43 -9.75 3.40 8.93
CA VAL A 43 -9.97 3.84 7.54
C VAL A 43 -8.82 3.43 6.62
N LEU A 44 -7.56 3.71 6.99
CA LEU A 44 -6.40 3.36 6.17
C LEU A 44 -6.23 1.84 6.05
N LYS A 45 -6.36 1.12 7.17
CA LYS A 45 -6.31 -0.34 7.17
C LYS A 45 -7.38 -0.92 6.25
N ASP A 46 -8.64 -0.54 6.44
CA ASP A 46 -9.78 -1.08 5.71
C ASP A 46 -9.66 -0.74 4.22
N TYR A 47 -9.19 0.46 3.89
CA TYR A 47 -8.88 0.87 2.53
C TYR A 47 -7.78 -0.01 1.91
N VAL A 48 -6.59 -0.09 2.50
CA VAL A 48 -5.45 -0.86 1.97
C VAL A 48 -5.76 -2.35 1.87
N GLN A 49 -6.61 -2.88 2.75
CA GLN A 49 -7.06 -4.29 2.73
C GLN A 49 -8.24 -4.55 1.80
N SER A 50 -8.85 -3.50 1.23
CA SER A 50 -10.01 -3.63 0.36
C SER A 50 -9.66 -4.14 -1.04
N LYS A 51 -10.65 -4.75 -1.70
CA LYS A 51 -10.56 -5.03 -3.14
C LYS A 51 -10.56 -3.74 -3.98
N GLY A 52 -11.09 -2.64 -3.44
CA GLY A 52 -11.10 -1.33 -4.09
C GLY A 52 -9.68 -0.81 -4.32
N PHE A 53 -8.86 -0.83 -3.27
CA PHE A 53 -7.45 -0.46 -3.33
C PHE A 53 -6.69 -1.20 -4.44
N ILE A 54 -6.79 -2.55 -4.50
CA ILE A 54 -6.12 -3.33 -5.55
C ILE A 54 -6.58 -2.92 -6.95
N LYS A 55 -7.88 -2.65 -7.13
CA LYS A 55 -8.44 -2.22 -8.41
C LYS A 55 -7.96 -0.82 -8.80
N GLU A 56 -7.83 0.08 -7.84
CA GLU A 56 -7.35 1.45 -8.06
C GLU A 56 -5.86 1.46 -8.40
N MET A 57 -5.03 0.72 -7.66
CA MET A 57 -3.61 0.59 -7.98
C MET A 57 -3.38 -0.05 -9.35
N LYS A 58 -4.21 -1.03 -9.73
CA LYS A 58 -4.18 -1.61 -11.08
C LYS A 58 -4.50 -0.57 -12.16
N LYS A 59 -5.47 0.32 -11.93
CA LYS A 59 -5.78 1.42 -12.86
C LYS A 59 -4.64 2.44 -12.94
N ALA A 60 -3.89 2.62 -11.85
CA ALA A 60 -2.69 3.45 -11.80
C ALA A 60 -1.45 2.79 -12.44
N GLY A 61 -1.57 1.56 -12.96
CA GLY A 61 -0.48 0.85 -13.65
C GLY A 61 0.30 -0.14 -12.78
N PHE A 62 -0.13 -0.39 -11.54
CA PHE A 62 0.54 -1.31 -10.62
C PHE A 62 -0.27 -2.56 -10.35
N THR A 63 0.33 -3.74 -10.59
CA THR A 63 -0.28 -5.00 -10.14
C THR A 63 0.26 -5.36 -8.76
N LEU A 64 -0.60 -5.25 -7.74
CA LEU A 64 -0.26 -5.62 -6.36
C LEU A 64 -0.82 -7.00 -6.01
N ILE A 65 0.03 -7.83 -5.41
CA ILE A 65 -0.36 -9.14 -4.85
C ILE A 65 -0.09 -9.12 -3.36
N ARG A 66 -1.15 -9.15 -2.56
CA ARG A 66 -1.05 -9.15 -1.10
C ARG A 66 -0.41 -10.45 -0.61
N LYS A 67 0.53 -10.32 0.33
CA LYS A 67 1.12 -11.44 1.07
C LYS A 67 0.46 -11.56 2.44
N GLU A 68 0.44 -12.77 2.99
CA GLU A 68 0.02 -12.98 4.38
C GLU A 68 1.01 -12.27 5.32
N SER A 69 0.46 -11.62 6.35
CA SER A 69 1.23 -10.95 7.40
C SER A 69 0.58 -11.27 8.74
N GLN A 70 1.38 -11.61 9.74
CA GLN A 70 0.91 -11.79 11.12
C GLN A 70 0.71 -10.45 11.85
N ASN A 71 1.33 -9.38 11.37
CA ASN A 71 1.18 -8.05 11.95
C ASN A 71 -0.05 -7.35 11.36
N GLN A 72 -1.03 -7.08 12.23
CA GLN A 72 -2.32 -6.49 11.86
C GLN A 72 -2.25 -4.98 11.54
N GLY A 73 -1.13 -4.32 11.87
CA GLY A 73 -0.87 -2.90 11.59
C GLY A 73 -0.19 -2.63 10.25
N GLN A 74 0.09 -3.68 9.47
CA GLN A 74 0.77 -3.54 8.19
C GLN A 74 0.18 -4.46 7.11
N SER A 75 0.45 -4.13 5.85
CA SER A 75 0.08 -4.93 4.68
C SER A 75 1.28 -5.04 3.73
N LEU A 76 1.69 -6.27 3.44
CA LEU A 76 2.80 -6.56 2.54
C LEU A 76 2.28 -6.90 1.14
N PHE A 77 2.89 -6.33 0.11
CA PHE A 77 2.54 -6.54 -1.30
C PHE A 77 3.77 -6.84 -2.14
N ASN A 78 3.64 -7.81 -3.05
CA ASN A 78 4.50 -7.91 -4.23
C ASN A 78 3.99 -6.92 -5.29
N ILE A 79 4.91 -6.18 -5.91
CA ILE A 79 4.67 -5.26 -7.00
C ILE A 79 5.08 -5.93 -8.31
N ARG A 80 4.18 -5.93 -9.27
CA ARG A 80 4.47 -6.29 -10.66
C ARG A 80 4.22 -5.08 -11.54
N ASN A 81 5.27 -4.69 -12.25
CA ASN A 81 5.18 -3.69 -13.31
C ASN A 81 4.52 -4.36 -14.52
N VAL A 82 3.49 -3.71 -15.06
CA VAL A 82 2.78 -4.15 -16.28
C VAL A 82 3.01 -3.12 -17.37
#